data_AF-A0A2R9SYV6-F1
#
_entry.id   AF-A0A2R9SYV6-F1
#
_cell.length_a   1.000
_cell.length_b   1.000
_cell.length_c   1.000
_cell.angle_alpha   90.00
_cell.angle_beta   90.00
_cell.angle_gamma   90.00
#
_symmetry.space_group_name_H-M   'P 1'
#
loop_
_entity.id
_entity.type
_entity.pdbx_description
1 polymer ?
#
loop_
_entity_poly.entity_id
_entity_poly.type
_entity_poly.pdbx_seq_one_letter_code
_entity_poly.pdbx_strand_id
1 'polypeptide(L)'
;MARVAPMYPHKAIDLGSRIRPLPHDGTVPNLADWRWIHTPGHSPGHISLYRATDGVLIAGDAVITVKQESALAVIGQEKELHGPPMYFTPDWDLAKESVRRLAELKPRILITGHGVSMHGDEMRDSLDRLAREFNHLAVPDHGRYVNKDMN
;
A
#
# COMPACT_ATOMS: atom_id res chain seq x y z
N MET A 1 -10.80 12.07 -8.69
CA MET A 1 -11.11 11.74 -7.27
C MET A 1 -10.45 12.69 -6.27
N ALA A 2 -9.15 13.00 -6.33
CA ALA A 2 -8.49 13.86 -5.32
C ALA A 2 -9.05 15.29 -5.14
N ARG A 3 -9.49 15.95 -6.22
CA ARG A 3 -10.04 17.32 -6.16
C ARG A 3 -11.36 17.42 -5.39
N VAL A 4 -12.09 16.31 -5.22
CA VAL A 4 -13.35 16.25 -4.48
C VAL A 4 -13.17 15.78 -3.04
N ALA A 5 -11.95 15.42 -2.62
CA ALA A 5 -11.63 15.01 -1.24
C ALA A 5 -12.19 15.97 -0.17
N PRO A 6 -12.12 17.31 -0.34
CA PRO A 6 -12.69 18.25 0.64
C PRO A 6 -14.21 18.14 0.84
N MET A 7 -14.96 17.55 -0.10
CA MET A 7 -16.42 17.42 -0.03
C MET A 7 -16.88 16.16 0.71
N TYR A 8 -15.99 15.22 1.02
CA TYR A 8 -16.34 14.06 1.85
C TYR A 8 -16.48 14.45 3.33
N PRO A 9 -17.30 13.72 4.12
CA PRO A 9 -17.39 13.97 5.55
C PRO A 9 -16.03 13.78 6.22
N HIS A 10 -15.46 14.88 6.74
CA HIS A 10 -14.19 14.88 7.51
C HIS A 10 -14.41 14.76 9.02
N LYS A 11 -15.66 14.58 9.46
CA LYS A 11 -15.98 14.47 10.88
C LYS A 11 -15.64 13.07 11.35
N ALA A 12 -14.60 12.96 12.17
CA ALA A 12 -14.22 11.69 12.78
C ALA A 12 -15.41 11.09 13.52
N ILE A 13 -15.59 9.78 13.39
CA ILE A 13 -16.52 9.02 14.20
C ILE A 13 -15.85 8.82 15.56
N ASP A 14 -16.55 9.15 16.65
CA ASP A 14 -16.07 8.80 17.99
C ASP A 14 -16.24 7.29 18.20
N LEU A 15 -15.11 6.58 18.20
CA LEU A 15 -15.07 5.14 18.40
C LEU A 15 -14.90 4.77 19.88
N GLY A 16 -14.79 5.76 20.79
CA GLY A 16 -14.64 5.57 22.23
C GLY A 16 -13.56 4.55 22.59
N SER A 17 -13.88 3.64 23.51
CA SER A 17 -12.99 2.56 23.95
C SER A 17 -13.04 1.29 23.06
N ARG A 18 -13.62 1.39 21.84
CA ARG A 18 -13.76 0.24 20.93
C ARG A 18 -12.50 0.01 20.08
N ILE A 19 -11.61 0.98 20.01
CA ILE A 19 -10.30 0.83 19.36
C ILE A 19 -9.33 0.22 20.37
N ARG A 20 -8.61 -0.81 19.95
CA ARG A 20 -7.50 -1.40 20.70
C ARG A 20 -6.24 -1.36 19.84
N PRO A 21 -5.08 -0.98 20.40
CA PRO A 21 -3.84 -1.02 19.66
C PRO A 21 -3.50 -2.46 19.26
N LEU A 22 -2.83 -2.61 18.13
CA LEU A 22 -2.25 -3.90 17.77
C LEU A 22 -1.08 -4.23 18.70
N PRO A 23 -0.94 -5.50 19.15
CA PRO A 23 0.19 -5.93 19.96
C PRO A 23 1.55 -5.66 19.29
N HIS A 24 2.54 -5.22 20.06
CA HIS A 24 3.88 -4.90 19.55
C HIS A 24 4.67 -6.10 19.01
N ASP A 25 4.25 -7.33 19.33
CA ASP A 25 4.87 -8.56 18.85
C ASP A 25 4.52 -8.92 17.38
N GLY A 26 3.67 -8.10 16.75
CA GLY A 26 3.23 -8.31 15.39
C GLY A 26 2.01 -9.23 15.27
N THR A 27 1.44 -9.73 16.36
CA THR A 27 0.24 -10.59 16.32
C THR A 27 -1.03 -9.81 16.04
N VAL A 28 -2.03 -10.48 15.44
CA VAL A 28 -3.35 -9.88 15.19
C VAL A 28 -4.40 -10.57 16.07
N PRO A 29 -5.08 -9.84 16.97
CA PRO A 29 -6.10 -10.44 17.83
C PRO A 29 -7.20 -11.14 17.01
N ASN A 30 -7.52 -12.39 17.38
CA ASN A 30 -8.52 -13.24 16.74
C ASN A 30 -8.19 -13.72 15.31
N LEU A 31 -6.99 -13.44 14.80
CA LEU A 31 -6.52 -13.92 13.50
C LEU A 31 -5.20 -14.67 13.69
N ALA A 32 -5.31 -15.96 14.03
CA ALA A 32 -4.15 -16.84 14.14
C ALA A 32 -3.35 -16.88 12.83
N ASP A 33 -2.04 -17.07 12.95
CA ASP A 33 -1.04 -17.11 11.84
C ASP A 33 -0.85 -15.81 11.07
N TRP A 34 -1.69 -14.79 11.29
CA TRP A 34 -1.51 -13.47 10.71
C TRP A 34 -0.58 -12.62 11.55
N ARG A 35 0.30 -11.89 10.85
CA ARG A 35 1.14 -10.84 11.42
C ARG A 35 0.82 -9.51 10.80
N TRP A 36 0.74 -8.46 11.62
CA TRP A 36 0.70 -7.10 11.10
C TRP A 36 2.11 -6.55 10.93
N ILE A 37 2.27 -5.71 9.92
CA ILE A 37 3.52 -5.07 9.54
C ILE A 37 3.22 -3.59 9.36
N HIS A 38 3.91 -2.73 10.11
CA HIS A 38 3.76 -1.28 9.94
C HIS A 38 4.28 -0.87 8.58
N THR A 39 3.45 -0.31 7.71
CA THR A 39 3.80 0.08 6.34
C THR A 39 3.44 1.54 6.08
N PRO A 40 4.07 2.50 6.78
CA PRO A 40 3.81 3.92 6.62
C PRO A 40 4.23 4.42 5.23
N GLY A 41 3.78 5.61 4.89
CA GLY A 41 4.10 6.28 3.63
C GLY A 41 2.84 6.73 2.93
N HIS A 42 1.95 5.78 2.60
CA HIS A 42 0.59 6.10 2.16
C HIS A 42 -0.24 6.74 3.28
N SER A 43 -0.08 6.30 4.53
CA SER A 43 -0.49 7.10 5.67
C SER A 43 0.41 6.78 6.86
N PRO A 44 0.51 7.67 7.87
CA PRO A 44 1.39 7.42 9.02
C PRO A 44 1.05 6.13 9.77
N GLY A 45 -0.25 5.78 9.85
CA GLY A 45 -0.75 4.60 10.56
C GLY A 45 -0.99 3.37 9.68
N HIS A 46 -0.59 3.40 8.40
CA HIS A 46 -0.88 2.31 7.47
C HIS A 46 -0.18 1.01 7.89
N ILE A 47 -0.86 -0.13 7.73
CA ILE A 47 -0.33 -1.46 8.02
C ILE A 47 -0.63 -2.42 6.86
N SER A 48 0.14 -3.49 6.79
CA SER A 48 -0.12 -4.64 5.93
C SER A 48 -0.23 -5.90 6.79
N LEU A 49 -0.93 -6.92 6.29
CA LEU A 49 -1.11 -8.19 7.00
C LEU A 49 -0.48 -9.33 6.19
N TYR A 50 0.30 -10.18 6.84
CA TYR A 50 0.96 -11.31 6.21
C TYR A 50 0.66 -12.61 6.95
N ARG A 51 0.34 -13.66 6.21
CA ARG A 51 0.16 -15.01 6.73
C ARG A 51 1.20 -15.94 6.12
N ALA A 52 2.12 -16.42 6.94
CA ALA A 52 3.26 -17.20 6.49
C ALA A 52 2.88 -18.61 6.01
N THR A 53 1.80 -19.20 6.54
CA THR A 53 1.40 -20.58 6.25
C THR A 53 1.06 -20.81 4.78
N ASP A 54 0.53 -19.80 4.10
CA ASP A 54 0.20 -19.83 2.68
C ASP A 54 0.82 -18.67 1.87
N GLY A 55 1.59 -17.79 2.53
CA GLY A 55 2.30 -16.68 1.90
C GLY A 55 1.36 -15.58 1.38
N VAL A 56 0.18 -15.43 1.98
CA VAL A 56 -0.77 -14.37 1.62
C VAL A 56 -0.32 -13.06 2.23
N LEU A 57 -0.21 -12.03 1.39
CA LEU A 57 0.05 -10.64 1.78
C LEU A 57 -1.12 -9.76 1.41
N ILE A 58 -1.78 -9.17 2.42
CA ILE A 58 -2.70 -8.06 2.25
C ILE A 58 -1.88 -6.77 2.42
N ALA A 59 -1.46 -6.19 1.30
CA ALA A 59 -0.61 -5.01 1.27
C ALA A 59 -1.37 -3.72 1.57
N GLY A 60 -2.70 -3.70 1.48
CA GLY A 60 -3.48 -2.47 1.56
C GLY A 60 -3.08 -1.53 0.42
N ASP A 61 -2.96 -0.24 0.71
CA ASP A 61 -2.55 0.78 -0.27
C ASP A 61 -1.04 1.05 -0.27
N ALA A 62 -0.23 0.15 0.32
CA ALA A 62 1.22 0.21 0.19
C ALA A 62 1.69 -0.02 -1.26
N VAL A 63 0.95 -0.83 -2.02
CA VAL A 63 1.06 -1.03 -3.48
C VAL A 63 -0.34 -1.27 -4.04
N ILE A 64 -0.56 -0.96 -5.32
CA ILE A 64 -1.84 -1.19 -6.01
C ILE A 64 -1.60 -1.92 -7.33
N THR A 65 -2.61 -2.61 -7.86
CA THR A 65 -2.49 -3.38 -9.12
C THR A 65 -3.34 -2.78 -10.24
N VAL A 66 -3.65 -1.49 -10.14
CA VAL A 66 -4.43 -0.76 -11.13
C VAL A 66 -3.90 0.66 -11.20
N LYS A 67 -3.75 1.17 -12.43
CA LYS A 67 -3.38 2.57 -12.67
C LYS A 67 -4.59 3.47 -12.46
N GLN A 68 -4.69 4.13 -11.30
CA GLN A 68 -5.85 4.96 -10.95
C GLN A 68 -6.06 6.17 -11.90
N GLU A 69 -5.02 6.61 -12.60
CA GLU A 69 -5.05 7.73 -13.56
C GLU A 69 -5.67 7.35 -14.91
N SER A 70 -5.83 6.06 -15.19
CA SER A 70 -6.29 5.59 -16.48
C SER A 70 -7.72 5.07 -16.39
N ALA A 71 -8.68 5.97 -16.57
CA ALA A 71 -10.07 5.58 -16.86
C ALA A 71 -10.19 4.67 -18.11
N LEU A 72 -9.12 4.54 -18.90
CA LEU A 72 -9.00 3.72 -20.11
C LEU A 72 -8.24 2.39 -19.92
N ALA A 73 -7.47 2.20 -18.84
CA ALA A 73 -6.71 0.97 -18.59
C ALA A 73 -7.60 -0.22 -18.20
N VAL A 74 -8.89 0.03 -18.01
CA VAL A 74 -9.91 -1.03 -17.83
C VAL A 74 -10.01 -1.94 -19.06
N ILE A 75 -9.56 -1.49 -20.24
CA ILE A 75 -9.70 -2.23 -21.50
C ILE A 75 -8.56 -3.26 -21.71
N GLY A 76 -7.39 -3.07 -21.08
CA GLY A 76 -6.27 -4.01 -21.12
C GLY A 76 -5.91 -4.46 -19.72
N GLN A 77 -6.28 -5.69 -19.35
CA GLN A 77 -5.94 -6.31 -18.06
C GLN A 77 -4.43 -6.61 -17.93
N GLU A 78 -3.54 -5.66 -18.21
CA GLU A 78 -2.15 -5.81 -17.80
C GLU A 78 -2.11 -5.63 -16.28
N LYS A 79 -1.80 -6.72 -15.58
CA LYS A 79 -1.66 -6.76 -14.12
C LYS A 79 -0.35 -6.06 -13.75
N GLU A 80 -0.33 -4.74 -13.89
CA GLU A 80 0.83 -3.94 -13.50
C GLU A 80 0.76 -3.59 -12.02
N LEU A 81 1.89 -3.75 -11.35
CA LEU A 81 2.05 -3.41 -9.94
C LEU A 81 2.62 -1.99 -9.83
N HIS A 82 1.91 -1.13 -9.12
CA HIS A 82 2.27 0.27 -8.91
C HIS A 82 2.52 0.57 -7.44
N GLY A 83 3.22 1.67 -7.18
CA GLY A 83 3.37 2.23 -5.83
C GLY A 83 2.04 2.70 -5.22
N PRO A 84 2.08 3.25 -4.01
CA PRO A 84 0.86 3.69 -3.32
C PRO A 84 0.14 4.82 -4.10
N PRO A 85 -1.18 5.01 -3.92
CA PRO A 85 -1.93 6.08 -4.58
C PRO A 85 -1.33 7.47 -4.30
N MET A 86 -1.03 8.22 -5.36
CA MET A 86 -0.27 9.48 -5.27
C MET A 86 -0.99 10.57 -4.45
N TYR A 87 -2.31 10.64 -4.54
CA TYR A 87 -3.12 11.73 -3.97
C TYR A 87 -3.18 11.75 -2.44
N PHE A 88 -2.70 10.69 -1.80
CA PHE A 88 -2.66 10.54 -0.36
C PHE A 88 -1.36 9.95 0.17
N THR A 89 -0.25 9.96 -0.59
CA THR A 89 1.04 9.47 -0.09
C THR A 89 1.91 10.64 0.39
N PRO A 90 1.86 11.01 1.69
CA PRO A 90 2.61 12.13 2.23
C PRO A 90 4.10 11.86 2.42
N ASP A 91 4.54 10.60 2.43
CA ASP A 91 5.94 10.25 2.70
C ASP A 91 6.43 9.14 1.77
N TRP A 92 7.14 9.55 0.72
CA TRP A 92 7.65 8.65 -0.32
C TRP A 92 8.82 7.79 0.16
N ASP A 93 9.65 8.28 1.08
CA ASP A 93 10.78 7.53 1.63
C ASP A 93 10.28 6.40 2.54
N LEU A 94 9.31 6.70 3.42
CA LEU A 94 8.65 5.67 4.22
C LEU A 94 7.86 4.69 3.36
N ALA A 95 7.19 5.16 2.29
CA ALA A 95 6.49 4.29 1.36
C ALA A 95 7.44 3.30 0.68
N LYS A 96 8.60 3.79 0.23
CA LYS A 96 9.66 2.96 -0.36
C LYS A 96 10.13 1.88 0.58
N GLU A 97 10.40 2.24 1.83
CA GLU A 97 10.84 1.29 2.85
C GLU A 97 9.76 0.28 3.20
N SER A 98 8.49 0.69 3.18
CA SER A 98 7.36 -0.22 3.29
C SER A 98 7.29 -1.22 2.15
N VAL A 99 7.44 -0.78 0.89
CA VAL A 99 7.44 -1.70 -0.27
C VAL A 99 8.61 -2.68 -0.21
N ARG A 100 9.81 -2.23 0.20
CA ARG A 100 10.98 -3.11 0.38
C ARG A 100 10.73 -4.21 1.40
N ARG A 101 10.23 -3.85 2.59
CA ARG A 101 9.89 -4.81 3.63
C ARG A 101 8.84 -5.81 3.17
N LEU A 102 7.87 -5.38 2.35
CA LEU A 102 6.86 -6.27 1.78
C LEU A 102 7.44 -7.24 0.73
N ALA A 103 8.37 -6.78 -0.10
CA ALA A 103 9.06 -7.60 -1.09
C ALA A 103 9.91 -8.70 -0.41
N GLU A 104 10.61 -8.37 0.68
CA GLU A 104 11.44 -9.31 1.45
C GLU A 104 10.67 -10.51 2.03
N LEU A 105 9.35 -10.38 2.23
CA LEU A 105 8.48 -11.48 2.66
C LEU A 105 8.30 -12.58 1.59
N LYS A 106 8.67 -12.28 0.34
CA LYS A 106 8.50 -13.17 -0.82
C LYS A 106 7.10 -13.78 -0.88
N PRO A 107 6.04 -12.95 -0.94
CA PRO A 107 4.66 -13.44 -0.90
C PRO A 107 4.36 -14.39 -2.06
N ARG A 108 3.40 -15.29 -1.83
CA ARG A 108 2.85 -16.18 -2.86
C ARG A 108 1.61 -15.58 -3.50
N ILE A 109 0.84 -14.82 -2.71
CA ILE A 109 -0.38 -14.13 -3.12
C ILE A 109 -0.32 -12.70 -2.59
N LEU A 110 -0.60 -11.74 -3.44
CA LEU A 110 -0.68 -10.32 -3.11
C LEU A 110 -2.12 -9.83 -3.28
N ILE A 111 -2.65 -9.18 -2.25
CA ILE A 111 -3.95 -8.52 -2.23
C ILE A 111 -3.71 -7.05 -1.89
N THR A 112 -4.18 -6.15 -2.74
CA THR A 112 -4.01 -4.70 -2.61
C THR A 112 -5.33 -4.02 -2.26
N GLY A 113 -5.27 -2.77 -1.80
CA GLY A 113 -6.47 -1.96 -1.55
C GLY A 113 -7.22 -1.58 -2.83
N HIS A 114 -6.52 -1.59 -3.98
CA HIS A 114 -7.08 -1.29 -5.29
C HIS A 114 -6.55 -2.23 -6.38
N GLY A 115 -7.48 -2.76 -7.18
CA GLY A 115 -7.20 -3.65 -8.30
C GLY A 115 -7.57 -5.12 -8.02
N VAL A 116 -6.85 -6.05 -8.64
CA VAL A 116 -7.08 -7.51 -8.54
C VAL A 116 -5.93 -8.16 -7.78
N SER A 117 -6.18 -9.31 -7.16
CA SER A 117 -5.09 -10.07 -6.56
C SER A 117 -4.10 -10.58 -7.61
N MET A 118 -2.83 -10.65 -7.22
CA MET A 118 -1.73 -11.16 -8.06
C MET A 118 -1.03 -12.33 -7.38
N HIS A 119 -0.46 -13.22 -8.17
CA HIS A 119 0.26 -14.41 -7.72
C HIS A 119 1.30 -14.86 -8.76
N GLY A 120 2.14 -15.82 -8.41
CA GLY A 120 3.14 -16.38 -9.34
C GLY A 120 4.44 -15.56 -9.43
N ASP A 121 5.32 -15.95 -10.36
CA ASP A 121 6.63 -15.32 -10.54
C ASP A 121 6.52 -13.87 -11.02
N GLU A 122 5.62 -13.59 -11.96
CA GLU A 122 5.36 -12.23 -12.48
C GLU A 122 5.02 -11.24 -11.35
N MET A 123 4.24 -11.66 -10.36
CA MET A 123 3.91 -10.84 -9.20
C MET A 123 5.15 -10.54 -8.35
N ARG A 124 5.97 -11.56 -8.08
CA ARG A 124 7.20 -11.40 -7.29
C ARG A 124 8.20 -10.51 -8.00
N ASP A 125 8.43 -10.75 -9.28
CA ASP A 125 9.36 -9.96 -10.10
C ASP A 125 8.91 -8.51 -10.19
N SER A 126 7.60 -8.26 -10.31
CA SER A 126 7.04 -6.90 -10.32
C SER A 126 7.20 -6.20 -8.97
N LEU A 127 6.96 -6.91 -7.86
CA LEU A 127 7.15 -6.36 -6.52
C LEU A 127 8.62 -6.06 -6.22
N ASP A 128 9.53 -6.97 -6.59
CA ASP A 128 10.98 -6.79 -6.45
C ASP A 128 11.50 -5.66 -7.34
N ARG A 129 10.98 -5.53 -8.56
CA ARG A 129 11.28 -4.39 -9.44
C ARG A 129 10.79 -3.09 -8.82
N LEU A 130 9.55 -3.03 -8.33
CA LEU A 130 9.02 -1.85 -7.66
C LEU A 130 9.89 -1.46 -6.44
N ALA A 131 10.29 -2.43 -5.61
CA ALA A 131 11.12 -2.18 -4.43
C ALA A 131 12.52 -1.62 -4.81
N ARG A 132 13.10 -2.07 -5.92
CA ARG A 132 14.41 -1.62 -6.42
C ARG A 132 14.34 -0.25 -7.10
N GLU A 133 13.33 -0.06 -7.95
CA GLU A 133 13.18 1.10 -8.84
C GLU A 133 12.13 2.11 -8.33
N PHE A 134 11.76 2.04 -7.05
CA PHE A 134 10.63 2.78 -6.46
C PHE A 134 10.58 4.27 -6.82
N ASN A 135 11.72 4.97 -6.73
CA ASN A 135 11.78 6.42 -7.01
C ASN A 135 11.41 6.73 -8.46
N HIS A 136 11.71 5.82 -9.40
CA HIS A 136 11.42 6.01 -10.82
C HIS A 136 9.99 5.55 -11.16
N LEU A 137 9.49 4.51 -10.50
CA LEU A 137 8.21 3.88 -10.84
C LEU A 137 7.01 4.42 -10.05
N ALA A 138 7.22 4.94 -8.84
CA ALA A 138 6.14 5.29 -7.91
C ALA A 138 6.07 6.78 -7.57
N VAL A 139 7.21 7.48 -7.50
CA VAL A 139 7.24 8.89 -7.12
C VAL A 139 6.90 9.74 -8.34
N PRO A 140 5.84 10.57 -8.30
CA PRO A 140 5.49 11.41 -9.43
C PRO A 140 6.47 12.58 -9.58
N ASP A 141 6.63 13.06 -10.81
CA ASP A 141 7.46 14.24 -11.11
C ASP A 141 6.95 15.50 -10.39
N HIS A 142 5.63 15.59 -10.20
CA HIS A 142 4.95 16.74 -9.61
C HIS A 142 3.81 16.30 -8.70
N GLY A 143 3.59 17.01 -7.60
CA GLY A 143 2.45 16.75 -6.73
C GLY A 143 2.58 17.43 -5.37
N ARG A 144 1.47 17.45 -4.62
CA ARG A 144 1.38 18.08 -3.30
C ARG A 144 2.45 17.57 -2.31
N TYR A 145 2.88 16.33 -2.45
CA TYR A 145 3.75 15.63 -1.49
C TYR A 145 5.15 15.31 -2.03
N VAL A 146 5.52 15.83 -3.21
CA VAL A 146 6.83 15.57 -3.85
C VAL A 146 7.86 16.63 -3.45
N ASN A 147 7.43 17.89 -3.26
CA ASN A 147 8.30 19.00 -2.92
C ASN A 147 8.18 19.33 -1.41
N LYS A 148 8.93 18.64 -0.56
CA LYS A 148 9.00 18.96 0.87
C LYS A 148 10.04 20.06 1.21
N ASP A 149 10.81 20.55 0.23
CA ASP A 149 11.90 21.52 0.44
C ASP A 149 11.53 23.00 0.19
N MET A 150 10.26 23.38 0.27
CA MET A 150 9.85 24.80 0.24
C MET A 150 8.92 25.12 1.39
N ASN A 151 9.47 25.17 2.61
CA ASN A 151 9.02 26.00 3.73
C ASN A 151 10.15 26.17 4.74
#